data_AF-A0A3P8C2L3-F1
#
_entry.id   AF-A0A3P8C2L3-F1
#
_cell.length_a   1.000
_cell.length_b   1.000
_cell.length_c   1.000
_cell.angle_alpha   90.00
_cell.angle_beta   90.00
_cell.angle_gamma   90.00
#
_symmetry.space_group_name_H-M   'P 1'
#
loop_
_entity.id
_entity.type
_entity.pdbx_description
1 polymer ?
#
loop_
_entity_poly.entity_id
_entity_poly.type
_entity_poly.pdbx_seq_one_letter_code
_entity_poly.pdbx_strand_id
1 'polypeptide(L)'
;MMLSKQAQNALIGWESHGPRTIKASFKTKKEGISMNIIQCYAPTNDYNEDAKDQFYNRLQSIIEKCPTKDLTILMGDFNAKVGTDNTG
;
A
#
# COMPACT_ATOMS: atom_id res chain seq x y z
N MET A 1 9.82 7.89 4.66
CA MET A 1 9.87 7.98 3.18
C MET A 1 10.70 9.21 2.84
N MET A 2 11.78 9.07 2.06
CA MET A 2 12.48 10.23 1.53
C MET A 2 11.89 10.55 0.16
N LEU A 3 11.50 11.81 -0.05
CA LEU A 3 10.90 12.29 -1.28
C LEU A 3 11.82 13.34 -1.89
N SER A 4 11.93 13.35 -3.23
CA SER A 4 12.53 14.47 -3.94
C SER A 4 11.69 15.74 -3.72
N LYS A 5 12.29 16.93 -3.87
CA LYS A 5 11.56 18.20 -3.72
C LYS A 5 10.34 18.29 -4.64
N GLN A 6 10.45 17.73 -5.85
CA GLN A 6 9.33 17.66 -6.79
C GLN A 6 8.19 16.79 -6.26
N ALA A 7 8.50 15.61 -5.72
CA ALA A 7 7.50 14.72 -5.15
C ALA A 7 6.87 15.31 -3.87
N GLN A 8 7.65 16.03 -3.05
CA GLN A 8 7.12 16.76 -1.89
C GLN A 8 6.12 17.84 -2.30
N ASN A 9 6.42 18.62 -3.35
CA ASN A 9 5.50 19.63 -3.86
C ASN A 9 4.20 19.05 -4.44
N ALA A 10 4.25 17.79 -4.90
CA ALA A 10 3.08 17.07 -5.37
C ALA A 10 2.32 16.35 -4.25
N LEU A 11 2.87 16.23 -3.04
CA LEU A 11 2.24 15.50 -1.95
C LEU A 11 0.98 16.25 -1.47
N ILE A 12 -0.17 15.57 -1.55
CA ILE A 12 -1.45 16.05 -1.02
C ILE A 12 -1.53 15.72 0.48
N GLY A 13 -1.09 14.50 0.84
CA GLY A 13 -1.10 14.02 2.21
C GLY A 13 -0.64 12.58 2.29
N TRP A 14 -0.38 12.10 3.51
CA TRP A 14 -0.09 10.71 3.78
C TRP A 14 -0.77 10.27 5.08
N GLU A 15 -1.09 8.98 5.15
CA GLU A 15 -1.71 8.35 6.31
C GLU A 15 -1.02 7.01 6.59
N SER A 16 -0.77 6.75 7.88
CA SER A 16 -0.30 5.44 8.33
C SER A 16 -1.50 4.58 8.70
N HIS A 17 -1.51 3.35 8.22
CA HIS A 17 -2.50 2.32 8.54
C HIS A 17 -1.86 1.22 9.38
N GLY A 18 -1.18 1.63 10.44
CA GLY A 18 -0.39 0.76 11.31
C GLY A 18 1.09 0.70 10.90
N PRO A 19 1.89 -0.13 11.58
CA PRO A 19 3.34 -0.14 11.42
C PRO A 19 3.81 -0.64 10.04
N ARG A 20 2.93 -1.37 9.34
CA ARG A 20 3.26 -2.11 8.13
C ARG A 20 2.64 -1.55 6.86
N THR A 21 1.82 -0.50 6.94
CA THR A 21 1.14 0.05 5.77
C THR A 21 1.11 1.57 5.83
N ILE A 22 1.54 2.22 4.76
CA ILE A 22 1.42 3.66 4.56
C ILE A 22 0.76 3.93 3.22
N LYS A 23 -0.12 4.92 3.18
CA LYS A 23 -0.68 5.47 1.94
C LYS A 23 -0.27 6.93 1.81
N ALA A 24 0.19 7.31 0.63
CA ALA A 24 0.50 8.69 0.28
C ALA A 24 -0.24 9.07 -1.01
N SER A 25 -0.86 10.23 -1.01
CA SER A 25 -1.58 10.76 -2.16
C SER A 25 -0.82 11.93 -2.77
N PHE A 26 -0.69 11.92 -4.08
CA PHE A 26 0.05 12.92 -4.86
C PHE A 26 -0.82 13.51 -5.95
N LYS A 27 -0.67 14.82 -6.17
CA LYS A 27 -1.28 15.54 -7.29
C LYS A 27 -0.62 15.10 -8.58
N THR A 28 -1.43 14.72 -9.57
CA THR A 28 -0.93 14.45 -10.92
C THR A 28 -1.01 15.70 -11.78
N LYS A 29 -0.43 15.64 -12.98
CA LYS A 29 -0.60 16.70 -14.00
C LYS A 29 -2.02 16.75 -14.57
N LYS A 30 -2.78 15.66 -14.46
CA LYS A 30 -4.15 15.59 -14.96
C LYS A 30 -5.09 16.13 -13.88
N GLU A 31 -5.81 17.20 -14.21
CA GLU A 31 -6.72 17.82 -13.27
C GLU A 31 -7.82 16.84 -12.83
N GLY A 32 -8.18 16.91 -11.54
CA GLY A 32 -9.20 16.04 -10.94
C GLY A 32 -8.77 14.59 -10.70
N ILE A 33 -7.52 14.22 -11.05
CA ILE A 33 -6.94 12.87 -10.85
C ILE A 33 -5.74 12.95 -9.91
N SER A 34 -5.80 12.17 -8.84
CA SER A 34 -4.68 11.98 -7.92
C SER A 34 -4.02 10.62 -8.13
N MET A 35 -2.81 10.46 -7.60
CA MET A 35 -2.10 9.19 -7.52
C MET A 35 -1.99 8.79 -6.05
N ASN A 36 -2.50 7.61 -5.70
CA ASN A 36 -2.33 6.99 -4.39
C ASN A 36 -1.23 5.94 -4.49
N ILE A 37 -0.22 6.04 -3.63
CA ILE A 37 0.80 5.01 -3.44
C ILE A 37 0.51 4.35 -2.09
N ILE A 38 0.19 3.06 -2.12
CA ILE A 38 0.03 2.24 -0.93
C ILE A 38 1.26 1.35 -0.85
N GLN A 39 2.11 1.59 0.14
CA GLN A 39 3.26 0.74 0.42
C GLN A 39 2.97 -0.11 1.64
N CYS A 40 3.16 -1.41 1.52
CA CYS A 40 3.00 -2.32 2.64
C CYS A 40 4.16 -3.32 2.81
N TYR A 41 4.29 -3.81 4.03
CA TYR A 41 5.20 -4.89 4.41
C TYR A 41 4.36 -5.98 5.07
N ALA A 42 4.09 -7.07 4.35
CA ALA A 42 3.22 -8.13 4.83
C ALA A 42 3.87 -8.92 5.97
N PRO A 43 3.06 -9.56 6.85
CA PRO A 43 3.57 -10.48 7.84
C PRO A 43 4.42 -11.62 7.24
N THR A 44 5.43 -12.07 8.00
CA THR A 44 6.25 -13.23 7.63
C THR A 44 5.46 -14.53 7.83
N ASN A 45 5.99 -15.65 7.32
CA ASN A 45 5.32 -16.95 7.40
C ASN A 45 5.02 -17.42 8.83
N ASP A 46 5.84 -16.99 9.80
CA ASP A 46 5.74 -17.37 11.22
C ASP A 46 4.52 -16.75 11.93
N TYR A 47 3.83 -15.81 11.29
CA TYR A 47 2.57 -15.28 11.79
C TYR A 47 1.46 -16.31 11.61
N ASN A 48 0.54 -16.37 12.58
CA ASN A 48 -0.67 -17.17 12.43
C ASN A 48 -1.52 -16.67 11.25
N GLU A 49 -2.31 -17.58 10.67
CA GLU A 49 -3.15 -17.27 9.49
C GLU A 49 -4.15 -16.15 9.79
N ASP A 50 -4.74 -16.12 10.98
CA ASP A 50 -5.67 -15.05 11.39
C ASP A 50 -5.04 -13.65 11.30
N ALA A 51 -3.77 -13.49 11.69
CA ALA A 51 -3.05 -12.22 11.61
C ALA A 51 -2.73 -11.85 10.15
N LYS A 52 -2.49 -12.84 9.28
CA LYS A 52 -2.32 -12.61 7.84
C LYS A 52 -3.64 -12.16 7.23
N ASP A 53 -4.74 -12.83 7.52
CA ASP A 53 -6.08 -12.48 7.03
C ASP A 53 -6.48 -11.09 7.49
N GLN A 54 -6.27 -10.74 8.76
CA GLN A 54 -6.53 -9.39 9.26
C GLN A 54 -5.72 -8.33 8.51
N PHE A 55 -4.46 -8.62 8.20
CA PHE A 55 -3.63 -7.71 7.41
C PHE A 55 -4.17 -7.53 5.99
N TYR A 56 -4.50 -8.61 5.27
CA TYR A 56 -5.02 -8.54 3.91
C TYR A 56 -6.41 -7.90 3.83
N ASN A 57 -7.30 -8.20 4.78
CA ASN A 57 -8.62 -7.56 4.89
C ASN A 57 -8.49 -6.06 5.14
N ARG A 58 -7.56 -5.65 6.02
CA ARG A 58 -7.28 -4.23 6.25
C ARG A 58 -6.72 -3.56 5.01
N LEU A 59 -5.80 -4.22 4.30
CA LEU A 59 -5.20 -3.70 3.06
C LEU A 59 -6.27 -3.51 1.98
N GLN A 60 -7.15 -4.49 1.80
CA GLN A 60 -8.28 -4.40 0.87
C GLN A 60 -9.17 -3.20 1.20
N SER A 61 -9.53 -2.99 2.46
CA SER A 61 -10.34 -1.83 2.88
C SER A 61 -9.66 -0.49 2.56
N ILE A 62 -8.34 -0.39 2.61
CA ILE A 62 -7.61 0.82 2.23
C ILE A 62 -7.69 1.06 0.72
N ILE A 63 -7.56 0.00 -0.08
CA ILE A 63 -7.66 0.07 -1.54
C ILE A 63 -9.07 0.48 -1.97
N GLU A 64 -10.11 -0.11 -1.37
CA GLU A 64 -11.52 0.19 -1.67
C GLU A 64 -11.91 1.63 -1.34
N LYS A 65 -11.22 2.26 -0.38
CA LYS A 65 -11.41 3.69 -0.05
C LYS A 65 -10.75 4.65 -1.05
N CYS A 66 -9.88 4.16 -1.94
CA CYS A 66 -9.30 5.00 -2.98
C CYS A 66 -10.35 5.25 -4.09
N PRO A 67 -10.56 6.50 -4.52
CA PRO A 67 -11.49 6.79 -5.61
C PRO A 67 -11.08 6.05 -6.89
N THR A 68 -12.03 5.38 -7.56
CA THR A 68 -11.77 4.59 -8.78
C THR A 68 -11.24 5.42 -9.95
N LYS A 69 -11.52 6.72 -9.97
CA LYS A 69 -10.97 7.67 -10.94
C LYS A 69 -9.47 7.92 -10.74
N ASP A 70 -8.97 7.74 -9.53
CA ASP A 70 -7.58 8.04 -9.17
C ASP A 70 -6.69 6.82 -9.46
N LEU A 71 -5.44 7.08 -9.81
CA LEU A 71 -4.47 6.02 -10.01
C LEU A 71 -4.04 5.48 -8.65
N THR A 72 -4.20 4.18 -8.41
CA THR A 72 -3.71 3.53 -7.19
C THR A 72 -2.60 2.54 -7.53
N ILE A 73 -1.43 2.77 -6.96
CA ILE A 73 -0.27 1.88 -7.05
C ILE A 73 -0.12 1.18 -5.71
N LEU A 74 -0.33 -0.13 -5.71
CA LEU A 74 -0.05 -0.99 -4.56
C LEU A 74 1.36 -1.57 -4.74
N MET A 75 2.23 -1.39 -3.75
CA MET A 75 3.61 -1.84 -3.80
C MET A 75 4.14 -2.24 -2.43
N GLY A 76 5.32 -2.83 -2.41
CA GLY A 76 6.02 -3.24 -1.19
C GLY A 76 6.34 -4.72 -1.20
N ASP A 77 6.59 -5.25 -0.01
CA ASP A 77 6.92 -6.66 0.18
C ASP A 77 5.67 -7.38 0.71
N PHE A 78 5.19 -8.35 -0.08
CA PHE A 78 4.00 -9.11 0.25
C PHE A 78 4.32 -10.45 0.94
N ASN A 79 5.59 -10.85 1.03
CA ASN A 79 5.97 -12.17 1.53
C ASN A 79 5.08 -13.31 0.95
N ALA A 80 4.63 -13.13 -0.30
CA ALA A 80 3.66 -14.02 -0.91
C ALA A 80 4.34 -15.33 -1.30
N LYS A 81 3.70 -16.45 -0.96
CA LYS A 81 4.11 -17.77 -1.43
C LYS A 81 3.71 -17.90 -2.90
N VAL A 82 4.70 -17.95 -3.79
CA VAL A 82 4.47 -18.18 -5.22
C VAL A 82 4.81 -19.64 -5.52
N GLY A 83 3.80 -20.46 -5.80
CA GLY A 83 3.97 -21.87 -6.15
C GLY A 83 3.69 -22.86 -5.01
N THR A 84 3.85 -24.15 -5.31
CA THR A 84 3.56 -25.27 -4.41
C THR A 84 4.74 -25.70 -3.53
N ASP A 85 5.95 -25.20 -3.79
CA ASP A 85 7.13 -25.54 -2.99
C ASP A 85 7.16 -24.71 -1.70
N ASN A 86 6.79 -25.37 -0.61
CA ASN A 86 6.65 -24.80 0.73
C ASN A 86 7.68 -25.39 1.71
N THR A 87 8.76 -25.95 1.18
CA THR A 87 9.74 -26.75 1.94
C THR A 87 11.00 -25.95 2.32
N GLY A 88 10.78 -24.72 2.82
CA GLY A 88 11.82 -23.88 3.42
C GLY A 88 11.75 -23.87 4.93
#